data_AF-A0A957U9W3-F1
#
_entry.id   AF-A0A957U9W3-F1
#
_cell.length_a   1.000
_cell.length_b   1.000
_cell.length_c   1.000
_cell.angle_alpha   90.00
_cell.angle_beta   90.00
_cell.angle_gamma   90.00
#
_symmetry.space_group_name_H-M   'P 1'
#
loop_
_entity.id
_entity.type
_entity.pdbx_description
1 polymer ?
#
loop_
_entity_poly.entity_id
_entity_poly.type
_entity_poly.pdbx_seq_one_letter_code
_entity_poly.pdbx_strand_id
1 'polypeptide(L)'
;VVALAASVEMLHTATLVHDDVIDGALLRRGAPTLNARWSGGSTVLAGNYLFGMAARFSAETRNMRVIELFSETLRIIVDGELRQLKDRHNFAQLKENYYQRIFAKTASLFCAATEGAAILSGMPADRVADLRAYGYNFGMAFQIVDDILDFT
;
A
#
# COMPACT_ATOMS: atom_id res chain seq x y z
N VAL A 1 -17.95 0.84 6.10
CA VAL A 1 -16.65 0.29 6.54
C VAL A 1 -16.24 -0.96 5.76
N VAL A 2 -17.12 -1.96 5.54
CA VAL A 2 -16.77 -3.18 4.76
C VAL A 2 -16.18 -2.88 3.38
N ALA A 3 -16.81 -1.98 2.60
CA ALA A 3 -16.29 -1.58 1.29
C ALA A 3 -14.90 -0.92 1.37
N LEU A 4 -14.63 -0.12 2.40
CA LEU A 4 -13.29 0.45 2.62
C LEU A 4 -12.25 -0.65 2.91
N ALA A 5 -12.58 -1.60 3.78
CA ALA A 5 -11.68 -2.71 4.08
C ALA A 5 -11.35 -3.53 2.82
N ALA A 6 -12.37 -3.83 2.00
CA ALA A 6 -12.18 -4.50 0.71
C ALA A 6 -11.33 -3.65 -0.25
N SER A 7 -11.54 -2.34 -0.29
CA SER A 7 -10.74 -1.41 -1.11
C SER A 7 -9.26 -1.44 -0.72
N VAL A 8 -8.96 -1.36 0.58
CA VAL A 8 -7.60 -1.40 1.12
C VAL A 8 -6.92 -2.73 0.80
N GLU A 9 -7.60 -3.85 1.03
CA GLU A 9 -7.02 -5.18 0.78
C GLU A 9 -6.82 -5.44 -0.72
N MET A 10 -7.74 -4.99 -1.58
CA MET A 10 -7.57 -5.09 -3.04
C MET A 10 -6.41 -4.24 -3.53
N LEU A 11 -6.22 -3.03 -2.97
CA LEU A 11 -5.07 -2.18 -3.30
C LEU A 11 -3.76 -2.85 -2.84
N HIS A 12 -3.72 -3.37 -1.61
CA HIS A 12 -2.58 -4.13 -1.10
C HIS A 12 -2.25 -5.30 -2.04
N THR A 13 -3.25 -6.12 -2.36
CA THR A 13 -3.05 -7.29 -3.22
C THR A 13 -2.57 -6.88 -4.61
N ALA A 14 -3.09 -5.79 -5.18
CA ALA A 14 -2.62 -5.26 -6.45
C ALA A 14 -1.13 -4.89 -6.40
N THR A 15 -0.69 -4.22 -5.32
CA THR A 15 0.73 -3.87 -5.15
C THR A 15 1.61 -5.12 -5.08
N LEU A 16 1.20 -6.18 -4.37
CA LEU A 16 1.97 -7.43 -4.30
C LEU A 16 2.11 -8.10 -5.68
N VAL A 17 1.03 -8.11 -6.47
CA VAL A 17 1.05 -8.72 -7.83
C VAL A 17 1.97 -7.93 -8.77
N HIS A 18 1.95 -6.60 -8.69
CA HIS A 18 2.85 -5.76 -9.48
C HIS A 18 4.30 -5.88 -9.02
N ASP A 19 4.56 -5.88 -7.71
CA ASP A 19 5.90 -6.09 -7.14
C ASP A 19 6.51 -7.42 -7.58
N ASP A 20 5.73 -8.52 -7.57
CA ASP A 20 6.21 -9.83 -8.02
C ASP A 20 6.72 -9.81 -9.48
N VAL A 21 6.13 -8.97 -10.34
CA VAL A 21 6.59 -8.78 -11.72
C VAL A 21 7.81 -7.88 -11.78
N ILE A 22 7.82 -6.76 -11.06
CA ILE A 22 8.91 -5.77 -11.04
C ILE A 22 10.21 -6.38 -10.51
N ASP A 23 10.09 -7.21 -9.46
CA ASP A 23 11.24 -7.86 -8.80
C ASP A 23 11.55 -9.24 -9.38
N GLY A 24 10.74 -9.76 -10.30
CA GLY A 24 10.92 -11.08 -10.88
C GLY A 24 10.72 -12.22 -9.88
N ALA A 25 9.94 -12.01 -8.82
CA ALA A 25 9.70 -12.99 -7.78
C ALA A 25 8.83 -14.15 -8.29
N LEU A 26 9.33 -15.39 -8.14
CA LEU A 26 8.62 -16.61 -8.53
C LEU A 26 7.86 -17.27 -7.37
N LEU A 27 8.20 -16.90 -6.12
CA LEU A 27 7.60 -17.43 -4.91
C LEU A 27 7.20 -16.29 -3.96
N ARG A 28 6.06 -16.46 -3.28
CA ARG A 28 5.62 -15.60 -2.18
C ARG A 28 5.03 -16.46 -1.08
N ARG A 29 5.57 -16.35 0.14
CA ARG A 29 5.20 -17.19 1.30
C ARG A 29 5.23 -18.70 1.00
N GLY A 30 6.23 -19.13 0.23
CA GLY A 30 6.41 -20.54 -0.18
C GLY A 30 5.48 -21.03 -1.31
N ALA A 31 4.56 -20.20 -1.79
CA ALA A 31 3.67 -20.54 -2.91
C ALA A 31 4.13 -19.85 -4.22
N PRO A 32 3.92 -20.48 -5.40
CA PRO A 32 4.20 -19.83 -6.67
C PRO A 32 3.37 -18.55 -6.89
N THR A 33 4.02 -17.48 -7.34
CA THR A 33 3.38 -16.21 -7.69
C THR A 33 2.58 -16.32 -9.00
N LEU A 34 1.75 -15.31 -9.30
CA LEU A 34 1.15 -15.19 -10.63
C LEU A 34 2.24 -15.02 -11.70
N ASN A 35 3.28 -14.25 -11.39
CA ASN A 35 4.43 -14.04 -12.27
C ASN A 35 5.16 -15.35 -12.63
N ALA A 36 5.15 -16.36 -11.74
CA ALA A 36 5.72 -17.67 -12.03
C ALA A 36 4.87 -18.53 -12.97
N ARG A 37 3.56 -18.28 -13.06
CA ARG A 37 2.61 -19.13 -13.79
C ARG A 37 2.10 -18.49 -15.07
N TRP A 38 2.01 -17.16 -15.08
CA TRP A 38 1.40 -16.38 -16.16
C TRP A 38 2.46 -15.53 -16.84
N SER A 39 2.14 -15.03 -18.04
CA SER A 39 3.02 -14.07 -18.70
C SER A 39 3.11 -12.76 -17.89
N GLY A 40 4.23 -12.04 -18.02
CA GLY A 40 4.39 -10.72 -17.38
C GLY A 40 3.24 -9.76 -17.74
N GLY A 41 2.84 -9.72 -19.01
CA GLY A 41 1.70 -8.90 -19.47
C GLY A 41 0.37 -9.31 -18.81
N SER A 42 0.08 -10.61 -18.72
CA SER A 42 -1.12 -11.11 -18.04
C SER A 42 -1.12 -10.79 -16.54
N THR A 43 0.04 -10.88 -15.88
CA THR A 43 0.17 -10.58 -14.45
C THR A 43 -0.04 -9.09 -14.17
N VAL A 44 0.52 -8.21 -15.02
CA VAL A 44 0.25 -6.76 -14.94
C VAL A 44 -1.24 -6.45 -15.08
N LEU A 45 -1.93 -7.09 -16.03
CA LEU A 45 -3.38 -6.92 -16.20
C LEU A 45 -4.17 -7.43 -14.99
N ALA A 46 -3.73 -8.51 -14.35
CA ALA A 46 -4.36 -9.01 -13.12
C ALA A 46 -4.23 -7.99 -11.97
N GLY A 47 -3.05 -7.40 -11.79
CA GLY A 47 -2.86 -6.30 -10.82
C GLY A 47 -3.72 -5.07 -11.16
N ASN A 48 -3.83 -4.71 -12.43
CA ASN A 48 -4.69 -3.60 -12.87
C ASN A 48 -6.17 -3.87 -12.60
N TYR A 49 -6.61 -5.11 -12.75
CA TYR A 49 -7.97 -5.52 -12.42
C TYR A 49 -8.24 -5.37 -10.91
N LEU A 50 -7.32 -5.84 -10.05
CA LEU A 50 -7.42 -5.67 -8.60
C LEU A 50 -7.42 -4.20 -8.20
N PHE A 51 -6.59 -3.38 -8.84
CA PHE A 51 -6.61 -1.92 -8.67
C PHE A 51 -7.98 -1.32 -9.03
N GLY A 52 -8.56 -1.70 -10.18
CA GLY A 52 -9.89 -1.27 -10.58
C GLY A 52 -10.97 -1.68 -9.58
N MET A 53 -10.86 -2.88 -9.01
CA MET A 53 -11.73 -3.34 -7.92
C MET A 53 -11.54 -2.52 -6.64
N ALA A 54 -10.31 -2.18 -6.28
CA ALA A 54 -10.01 -1.33 -5.14
C ALA A 54 -10.66 0.06 -5.28
N ALA A 55 -10.53 0.69 -6.45
CA ALA A 55 -11.15 1.98 -6.77
C ALA A 55 -12.69 1.88 -6.78
N ARG A 56 -13.25 0.78 -7.30
CA ARG A 56 -14.69 0.52 -7.24
C ARG A 56 -15.17 0.45 -5.78
N PHE A 57 -14.48 -0.30 -4.93
CA PHE A 57 -14.86 -0.44 -3.52
C PHE A 57 -14.71 0.87 -2.75
N SER A 58 -13.72 1.73 -3.06
CA SER A 58 -13.63 3.06 -2.46
C SER A 58 -14.81 3.94 -2.88
N ALA A 59 -15.23 3.89 -4.15
CA ALA A 59 -16.40 4.61 -4.64
C ALA A 59 -17.73 4.08 -4.02
N GLU A 60 -17.83 2.78 -3.76
CA GLU A 60 -19.00 2.17 -3.09
C GLU A 60 -19.20 2.68 -1.65
N THR A 61 -18.18 3.28 -1.03
CA THR A 61 -18.34 3.97 0.26
C THR A 61 -19.21 5.22 0.18
N ARG A 62 -19.40 5.78 -1.03
CA ARG A 62 -20.15 7.02 -1.31
C ARG A 62 -19.71 8.21 -0.47
N ASN A 63 -18.43 8.25 -0.09
CA ASN A 63 -17.86 9.31 0.72
C ASN A 63 -16.67 9.94 -0.01
N MET A 64 -16.81 11.20 -0.42
CA MET A 64 -15.78 11.90 -1.22
C MET A 64 -14.42 11.95 -0.50
N ARG A 65 -14.41 12.17 0.82
CA ARG A 65 -13.17 12.21 1.61
C ARG A 65 -12.42 10.88 1.59
N VAL A 66 -13.15 9.75 1.54
CA VAL A 66 -12.54 8.42 1.44
C VAL A 66 -12.01 8.14 0.04
N ILE A 67 -12.70 8.62 -1.00
CA ILE A 67 -12.23 8.49 -2.39
C ILE A 67 -10.95 9.33 -2.60
N GLU A 68 -10.92 10.54 -2.06
CA GLU A 68 -9.73 11.41 -2.04
C GLU A 68 -8.57 10.75 -1.28
N LEU A 69 -8.84 10.20 -0.09
CA LEU A 69 -7.85 9.47 0.71
C LEU A 69 -7.28 8.27 -0.05
N PHE A 70 -8.14 7.50 -0.73
CA PHE A 70 -7.70 6.38 -1.59
C PHE A 70 -6.79 6.87 -2.72
N SER A 71 -7.21 7.90 -3.45
CA SER A 71 -6.45 8.47 -4.57
C SER A 71 -5.08 8.97 -4.13
N GLU A 72 -5.02 9.69 -3.01
CA GLU A 72 -3.77 10.21 -2.47
C GLU A 72 -2.86 9.09 -1.95
N THR A 73 -3.42 8.07 -1.32
CA THR A 73 -2.66 6.88 -0.86
C THR A 73 -2.05 6.14 -2.04
N LEU A 74 -2.81 5.92 -3.11
CA LEU A 74 -2.30 5.35 -4.35
C LEU A 74 -1.14 6.18 -4.92
N ARG A 75 -1.32 7.50 -5.01
CA ARG A 75 -0.29 8.42 -5.51
C ARG A 75 1.00 8.29 -4.69
N ILE A 76 0.88 8.24 -3.36
CA ILE A 76 2.02 8.08 -2.44
C ILE A 76 2.75 6.74 -2.69
N ILE A 77 2.02 5.64 -2.80
CA ILE A 77 2.59 4.30 -3.04
C ILE A 77 3.35 4.29 -4.37
N VAL A 78 2.70 4.70 -5.46
CA VAL A 78 3.29 4.67 -6.81
C VAL A 78 4.50 5.59 -6.92
N ASP A 79 4.42 6.80 -6.36
CA ASP A 79 5.56 7.73 -6.32
C ASP A 79 6.72 7.18 -5.49
N GLY A 80 6.43 6.48 -4.39
CA GLY A 80 7.44 5.77 -3.60
C GLY A 80 8.15 4.67 -4.38
N GLU A 81 7.40 3.84 -5.11
CA GLU A 81 7.95 2.75 -5.92
C GLU A 81 8.78 3.28 -7.10
N LEU A 82 8.34 4.36 -7.75
CA LEU A 82 9.11 5.04 -8.80
C LEU A 82 10.44 5.60 -8.28
N ARG A 83 10.43 6.23 -7.08
CA ARG A 83 11.66 6.70 -6.43
C ARG A 83 12.58 5.55 -6.08
N GLN A 84 12.05 4.45 -5.55
CA GLN A 84 12.81 3.25 -5.25
C GLN A 84 13.48 2.64 -6.50
N LEU A 85 12.77 2.60 -7.62
CA LEU A 85 13.32 2.14 -8.90
C LEU A 85 14.45 3.05 -9.40
N LYS A 86 14.29 4.37 -9.29
CA LYS A 86 15.30 5.36 -9.70
C LYS A 86 16.57 5.28 -8.85
N ASP A 87 16.41 5.09 -7.54
CA ASP A 87 17.52 5.05 -6.59
C ASP A 87 18.11 3.65 -6.40
N ARG A 88 17.67 2.66 -7.19
CA ARG A 88 18.20 1.30 -7.22
C ARG A 88 19.71 1.41 -7.53
N HIS A 89 20.55 1.00 -6.58
CA HIS A 89 22.03 1.09 -6.58
C HIS A 89 22.66 2.43 -6.12
N ASN A 90 21.88 3.39 -5.65
CA ASN A 90 22.43 4.55 -4.94
C ASN A 90 22.72 4.17 -3.47
N PHE A 91 23.98 3.94 -3.12
CA PHE A 91 24.39 3.59 -1.75
C PHE A 91 24.52 4.80 -0.81
N ALA A 92 24.44 6.03 -1.33
CA ALA A 92 24.53 7.26 -0.55
C ALA A 92 23.15 7.72 -0.02
N GLN A 93 22.26 6.78 0.32
CA GLN A 93 20.93 7.14 0.83
C GLN A 93 21.00 7.66 2.26
N LEU A 94 20.25 8.72 2.52
CA LEU A 94 20.04 9.22 3.87
C LEU A 94 18.99 8.35 4.58
N LYS A 95 19.06 8.31 5.91
CA LYS A 95 18.06 7.67 6.76
C LYS A 95 16.63 8.16 6.46
N GLU A 96 16.50 9.42 6.08
CA GLU A 96 15.21 10.01 5.69
C GLU A 96 14.60 9.33 4.46
N ASN A 97 15.42 8.94 3.49
CA ASN A 97 14.96 8.24 2.28
C ASN A 97 14.35 6.89 2.65
N TYR A 98 14.97 6.19 3.61
CA TYR A 98 14.43 4.95 4.15
C TYR A 98 13.07 5.17 4.80
N TYR A 99 12.93 6.19 5.65
CA TYR A 99 11.64 6.50 6.29
C TYR A 99 10.55 6.88 5.28
N GLN A 100 10.89 7.65 4.25
CA GLN A 100 9.96 7.95 3.16
C GLN A 100 9.54 6.68 2.41
N ARG A 101 10.47 5.75 2.18
CA ARG A 101 10.20 4.49 1.49
C ARG A 101 9.23 3.61 2.28
N ILE A 102 9.51 3.33 3.55
CA ILE A 102 8.64 2.47 4.37
C ILE A 102 7.29 3.15 4.69
N PHE A 103 7.27 4.49 4.75
CA PHE A 103 6.01 5.21 4.81
C PHE A 103 5.19 4.98 3.53
N ALA A 104 5.79 5.22 2.37
CA ALA A 104 5.08 5.13 1.10
C ALA A 104 4.58 3.71 0.84
N LYS A 105 5.45 2.70 1.01
CA LYS A 105 5.17 1.30 0.67
C LYS A 105 4.27 0.59 1.69
N THR A 106 4.35 0.97 2.96
CA THR A 106 3.70 0.22 4.04
C THR A 106 2.78 1.10 4.89
N ALA A 107 3.31 2.13 5.55
CA ALA A 107 2.52 2.87 6.55
C ALA A 107 1.37 3.70 5.96
N SER A 108 1.50 4.18 4.71
CA SER A 108 0.48 4.95 4.01
C SER A 108 -0.86 4.22 3.93
N LEU A 109 -0.82 2.89 3.73
CA LEU A 109 -2.01 2.06 3.63
C LEU A 109 -2.67 1.83 5.00
N PHE A 110 -1.86 1.71 6.07
CA PHE A 110 -2.37 1.70 7.45
C PHE A 110 -3.04 3.03 7.83
N CYS A 111 -2.45 4.16 7.43
CA CYS A 111 -3.09 5.48 7.57
C CYS A 111 -4.44 5.50 6.85
N ALA A 112 -4.48 5.07 5.58
CA ALA A 112 -5.71 5.07 4.79
C ALA A 112 -6.83 4.21 5.41
N ALA A 113 -6.47 3.04 5.95
CA ALA A 113 -7.40 2.14 6.60
C ALA A 113 -8.01 2.75 7.88
N THR A 114 -7.15 3.25 8.77
CA THR A 114 -7.55 3.78 10.09
C THR A 114 -8.28 5.12 9.97
N GLU A 115 -7.76 6.04 9.15
CA GLU A 115 -8.38 7.33 8.87
C GLU A 115 -9.71 7.16 8.12
N GLY A 116 -9.75 6.32 7.09
CA GLY A 116 -10.96 6.07 6.32
C GLY A 116 -12.07 5.45 7.19
N ALA A 117 -11.72 4.55 8.11
CA ALA A 117 -12.68 3.97 9.04
C ALA A 117 -13.24 5.03 10.00
N ALA A 118 -12.40 5.95 10.47
CA ALA A 118 -12.82 7.07 11.32
C ALA A 118 -13.78 8.02 10.58
N ILE A 119 -13.44 8.37 9.33
CA ILE A 119 -14.26 9.23 8.46
C ILE A 119 -15.63 8.60 8.23
N LEU A 120 -15.69 7.31 7.87
CA LEU A 120 -16.96 6.61 7.62
C LEU A 120 -17.80 6.41 8.88
N SER A 121 -17.16 6.45 10.06
CA SER A 121 -17.85 6.37 11.35
C SER A 121 -18.35 7.73 11.85
N GLY A 122 -18.16 8.80 11.07
CA GLY A 122 -18.60 10.15 11.44
C GLY A 122 -17.85 10.74 12.63
N MET A 123 -16.61 10.31 12.88
CA MET A 123 -15.82 10.82 14.00
C MET A 123 -15.44 12.30 13.78
N PRO A 124 -15.26 13.08 14.86
CA PRO A 124 -14.78 14.46 14.75
C PRO A 124 -13.33 14.51 14.25
N ALA A 125 -12.91 15.67 13.72
CA ALA A 125 -11.67 15.80 12.95
C ALA A 125 -10.40 15.50 13.76
N ASP A 126 -10.37 15.84 15.05
CA ASP A 126 -9.31 15.50 15.99
C ASP A 126 -9.15 13.97 16.13
N ARG A 127 -10.26 13.24 16.28
CA ARG A 127 -10.25 11.77 16.39
C ARG A 127 -9.87 11.08 15.09
N VAL A 128 -10.22 11.67 13.95
CA VAL A 128 -9.75 11.21 12.63
C VAL A 128 -8.24 11.38 12.52
N ALA A 129 -7.69 12.51 12.97
CA ALA A 129 -6.25 12.76 12.98
C ALA A 129 -5.50 11.81 13.94
N ASP A 130 -6.05 11.53 15.11
CA ASP A 130 -5.49 10.56 16.06
C ASP A 130 -5.39 9.16 15.43
N LEU A 131 -6.44 8.71 14.74
CA LEU A 131 -6.44 7.40 14.09
C LEU A 131 -5.47 7.34 12.90
N ARG A 132 -5.34 8.43 12.13
CA ARG A 132 -4.30 8.54 11.10
C ARG A 132 -2.90 8.44 11.72
N ALA A 133 -2.65 9.15 12.82
CA ALA A 133 -1.36 9.12 13.51
C ALA A 133 -1.06 7.73 14.10
N TYR A 134 -2.08 7.03 14.61
CA TYR A 134 -1.96 5.63 15.01
C TYR A 134 -1.56 4.75 13.82
N GLY A 135 -2.26 4.86 12.68
CA GLY A 135 -1.93 4.10 11.47
C GLY A 135 -0.51 4.35 10.98
N TYR A 136 -0.05 5.61 11.04
CA TYR A 136 1.33 5.98 10.71
C TYR A 136 2.32 5.26 11.62
N ASN A 137 2.21 5.45 12.94
CA ASN A 137 3.17 4.89 13.89
C ASN A 137 3.18 3.36 13.85
N PHE A 138 2.01 2.73 13.75
CA PHE A 138 1.88 1.29 13.63
C PHE A 138 2.55 0.77 12.35
N GLY A 139 2.25 1.36 11.20
CA GLY A 139 2.81 0.91 9.93
C GLY A 139 4.32 1.12 9.83
N MET A 140 4.83 2.22 10.37
CA MET A 140 6.27 2.47 10.46
C MET A 140 6.97 1.43 11.35
N ALA A 141 6.43 1.18 12.55
CA ALA A 141 6.97 0.18 13.45
C ALA A 141 6.91 -1.23 12.84
N PHE A 142 5.80 -1.57 12.17
CA PHE A 142 5.61 -2.85 11.49
C PHE A 142 6.72 -3.09 10.47
N GLN A 143 6.97 -2.15 9.55
CA GLN A 143 7.98 -2.34 8.51
C GLN A 143 9.41 -2.34 9.07
N ILE A 144 9.70 -1.52 10.09
CA ILE A 144 11.02 -1.54 10.74
C ILE A 144 11.30 -2.91 11.36
N VAL A 145 10.30 -3.52 12.01
CA VAL A 145 10.44 -4.87 12.59
C VAL A 145 10.60 -5.92 11.49
N ASP A 146 9.79 -5.85 10.43
CA ASP A 146 9.89 -6.74 9.26
C ASP A 146 11.30 -6.70 8.64
N ASP A 147 11.84 -5.50 8.42
CA ASP A 147 13.19 -5.31 7.88
C ASP A 147 14.28 -5.83 8.84
N ILE A 148 14.08 -5.80 10.16
CA ILE A 148 15.03 -6.39 11.12
C ILE A 148 15.00 -7.92 11.03
N LEU A 149 13.81 -8.51 10.92
CA LEU A 149 13.64 -9.96 10.82
C LEU A 149 14.25 -10.55 9.54
N ASP A 150 14.40 -9.75 8.48
CA ASP A 150 15.14 -10.17 7.28
C ASP A 150 16.64 -10.42 7.53
N PHE A 151 17.21 -9.93 8.65
CA PHE A 151 18.62 -10.13 9.01
C PHE A 151 18.86 -11.03 10.22
N THR A 152 17.81 -11.42 10.95
CA THR A 152 17.90 -12.21 12.20
C THR A 152 17.18 -13.54 12.09
#